data_AF-M1DTX5-F1
#
_entry.id   AF-M1DTX5-F1
#
_cell.length_a   1.000
_cell.length_b   1.000
_cell.length_c   1.000
_cell.angle_alpha   90.00
_cell.angle_beta   90.00
_cell.angle_gamma   90.00
#
_symmetry.space_group_name_H-M   'P 1'
#
loop_
_entity.id
_entity.type
_entity.pdbx_description
1 polymer ?
#
loop_
_entity_poly.entity_id
_entity_poly.type
_entity_poly.pdbx_seq_one_letter_code
_entity_poly.pdbx_strand_id
1 'polypeptide(L)'
;MQCPTHEIPDLVLLEYFYRSLNPRNRGLIDQLIPGGLERYSYETATKLLDLVAKTNKDTEKEQHLIILLGHMDNLTQKVKELEVMSKEKSKCMPPTEQGRSMDIEDKRIKDMLVTILQKLNAQDRVLEEIWENVEVLNQMSSSHSRSIELIGTRLGRVIPHLHQAQGKGLPNDVLANPKREI
;
A
#
# COMPACT_ATOMS: atom_id res chain seq x y z
N MET A 1 27.68 -12.64 12.92
CA MET A 1 26.57 -11.84 12.37
C MET A 1 26.53 -10.53 13.15
N GLN A 2 27.24 -9.49 12.69
CA GLN A 2 27.16 -8.15 13.25
C GLN A 2 27.38 -7.18 12.09
N CYS A 3 26.37 -6.35 11.80
CA CYS A 3 26.52 -5.22 10.88
C CYS A 3 27.19 -4.08 11.66
N PRO A 4 28.24 -3.44 11.15
CA PRO A 4 28.79 -2.24 11.76
C PRO A 4 27.79 -1.12 11.54
N THR A 5 27.08 -0.77 12.59
CA THR A 5 26.22 0.41 12.66
C THR A 5 27.01 1.59 12.13
N HIS A 6 26.53 2.18 11.05
CA HIS A 6 27.07 3.39 10.44
C HIS A 6 27.26 4.42 11.56
N GLU A 7 28.47 4.97 11.74
CA GLU A 7 28.81 5.96 12.78
C GLU A 7 28.14 7.32 12.51
N ILE A 8 26.84 7.33 12.19
CA ILE A 8 26.09 8.56 11.96
C ILE A 8 25.72 9.09 13.35
N PRO A 9 26.15 10.31 13.72
CA PRO A 9 25.79 10.89 15.00
C PRO A 9 24.27 11.04 15.13
N ASP A 10 23.71 10.76 16.31
CA ASP A 10 22.28 10.84 16.59
C ASP A 10 21.66 12.19 16.16
N LEU A 11 22.42 13.27 16.33
CA LEU A 11 22.03 14.62 15.91
C LEU A 11 21.76 14.72 14.41
N VAL A 12 22.59 14.07 13.59
CA VAL A 12 22.46 14.07 12.12
C VAL A 12 21.26 13.24 11.68
N LEU A 13 20.98 12.12 12.35
CA LEU A 13 19.76 11.33 12.11
C LEU A 13 18.51 12.14 12.42
N LEU A 14 18.54 12.91 13.51
CA LEU A 14 17.43 13.73 13.97
C LEU A 14 17.14 14.91 13.04
N GLU A 15 18.20 15.57 12.56
CA GLU A 15 18.09 16.64 11.57
C GLU A 15 17.53 16.11 10.24
N TYR A 16 18.02 14.96 9.77
CA TYR A 16 17.53 14.34 8.54
C TYR A 16 16.04 13.98 8.66
N PHE A 17 15.65 13.38 9.79
CA PHE A 17 14.26 13.11 10.10
C PHE A 17 13.42 14.39 10.06
N TYR A 18 13.81 15.45 10.78
CA TYR A 18 13.08 16.71 10.82
C TYR A 18 12.92 17.35 9.43
N ARG A 19 13.97 17.33 8.60
CA ARG A 19 13.91 17.84 7.21
C ARG A 19 12.97 17.03 6.31
N SER A 20 12.84 15.74 6.55
CA SER A 20 11.95 14.85 5.78
C SER A 20 10.46 15.05 6.08
N LEU A 21 10.12 15.73 7.19
CA LEU A 21 8.74 15.93 7.59
C LEU A 21 8.01 16.93 6.69
N ASN A 22 6.71 16.71 6.50
CA ASN A 22 5.85 17.70 5.84
C ASN A 22 5.66 18.95 6.72
N PRO A 23 5.24 20.11 6.16
CA PRO A 23 5.10 21.35 6.91
C PRO A 23 4.12 21.25 8.10
N ARG A 24 3.05 20.47 7.97
CA ARG A 24 2.07 20.24 9.05
C ARG A 24 2.72 19.55 10.25
N ASN A 25 3.46 18.47 9.99
CA ASN A 25 4.14 17.68 11.01
C ASN A 25 5.29 18.46 11.67
N ARG A 26 6.01 19.30 10.91
CA ARG A 26 7.00 20.24 11.47
C ARG A 26 6.37 21.23 12.43
N GLY A 27 5.25 21.84 12.04
CA GLY A 27 4.52 22.78 12.90
C GLY A 27 4.04 22.15 14.21
N LEU A 28 3.67 20.87 14.22
CA LEU A 28 3.32 20.15 15.45
C LEU A 28 4.54 19.91 16.35
N ILE A 29 5.68 19.53 15.76
CA ILE A 29 6.94 19.35 16.50
C ILE A 29 7.40 20.68 17.11
N ASP A 30 7.36 21.78 16.36
CA ASP A 30 7.82 23.07 16.84
C ASP A 30 6.96 23.61 17.99
N GLN A 31 5.66 23.28 18.00
CA GLN A 31 4.74 23.62 19.11
C GLN A 31 4.99 22.79 20.36
N LEU A 32 5.30 21.50 20.20
CA LEU A 32 5.48 20.56 21.32
C LEU A 32 6.90 20.56 21.88
N ILE A 33 7.89 20.91 21.05
CA ILE A 33 9.32 20.88 21.37
C ILE A 33 9.93 22.26 21.05
N PRO A 34 9.60 23.29 21.85
CA PRO A 34 10.12 24.63 21.63
C PRO A 34 11.65 24.65 21.86
N GLY A 35 12.40 24.96 20.80
CA GLY A 35 13.86 24.97 20.82
C GLY A 35 14.53 23.89 19.96
N GLY A 36 13.75 23.03 19.31
CA GLY A 36 14.22 22.08 18.32
C GLY A 36 14.66 20.73 18.92
N LEU A 37 14.54 19.67 18.11
CA LEU A 37 14.89 18.31 18.51
C LEU A 37 16.36 18.14 18.90
N GLU A 38 17.24 18.94 18.31
CA GLU A 38 18.70 18.93 18.46
C GLU A 38 19.19 19.19 19.90
N ARG A 39 18.34 19.75 20.76
CA ARG A 39 18.66 20.04 22.16
C ARG A 39 18.48 18.85 23.11
N TYR A 40 17.92 17.76 22.60
CA TYR A 40 17.53 16.61 23.40
C TYR A 40 18.37 15.38 23.04
N SER A 41 18.64 14.53 24.02
CA SER A 41 19.22 13.21 23.74
C SER A 41 18.28 12.40 22.84
N TYR A 42 18.83 11.46 22.07
CA TYR A 42 18.05 10.58 21.19
C TYR A 42 16.87 9.91 21.92
N GLU A 43 17.11 9.43 23.13
CA GLU A 43 16.07 8.79 23.95
C GLU A 43 14.92 9.76 24.28
N THR A 44 15.23 11.01 24.61
CA THR A 44 14.23 12.02 24.94
C THR A 44 13.47 12.46 23.70
N ALA A 45 14.17 12.66 22.58
CA ALA A 45 13.57 12.99 21.30
C ALA A 45 12.58 11.90 20.84
N THR A 46 12.92 10.62 21.03
CA THR A 46 12.04 9.49 20.67
C THR A 46 10.74 9.52 21.45
N LYS A 47 10.79 9.77 22.76
CA LYS A 47 9.58 9.88 23.62
C LYS A 47 8.70 11.07 23.21
N LEU A 48 9.31 12.19 22.85
CA LEU A 48 8.58 13.37 22.37
C LEU A 48 7.94 13.12 20.99
N LEU A 49 8.62 12.41 20.09
CA LEU A 49 8.06 12.03 18.79
C LEU A 49 6.86 11.09 18.91
N ASP A 50 6.88 10.15 19.86
CA ASP A 50 5.72 9.30 20.14
C ASP A 50 4.51 10.11 20.62
N LEU A 51 4.75 11.11 21.47
CA LEU A 51 3.71 12.06 21.91
C LEU A 51 3.15 12.89 20.74
N VAL A 52 4.01 13.34 19.82
CA VAL A 52 3.60 14.06 18.60
C VAL A 52 2.73 13.16 17.72
N ALA A 53 3.14 11.91 17.51
CA ALA A 53 2.39 10.94 16.71
C ALA A 53 1.01 10.66 17.30
N LYS A 54 0.91 10.55 18.63
CA LYS A 54 -0.37 10.39 19.34
C LYS A 54 -1.26 11.62 19.18
N THR A 55 -0.71 12.81 19.40
CA THR A 55 -1.44 14.09 19.24
C THR A 55 -1.94 14.28 17.81
N ASN A 56 -1.13 13.96 16.80
CA ASN A 56 -1.54 14.08 15.39
C ASN A 56 -2.79 13.21 15.10
N LYS A 57 -2.80 11.96 15.56
CA LYS A 57 -3.96 11.06 15.40
C LYS A 57 -5.23 11.62 16.03
N ASP A 58 -5.13 12.25 17.19
CA ASP A 58 -6.29 12.82 17.86
C ASP A 58 -6.79 14.10 17.16
N THR A 59 -5.90 14.95 16.65
CA THR A 59 -6.30 16.12 15.85
C THR A 59 -6.96 15.73 14.51
N GLU A 60 -6.53 14.64 13.88
CA GLU A 60 -7.18 14.12 12.66
C GLU A 60 -8.58 13.59 12.94
N LYS A 61 -8.77 12.87 14.07
CA LYS A 61 -10.10 12.44 14.50
C LYS A 61 -11.03 13.63 14.74
N GLU A 62 -10.54 14.67 15.43
CA GLU A 62 -11.32 15.88 15.70
C GLU A 62 -11.74 16.58 14.39
N GLN A 63 -10.83 16.69 13.42
CA GLN A 63 -11.15 17.22 12.09
C GLN A 63 -12.23 16.40 11.37
N HIS A 64 -12.13 15.05 11.42
CA HIS A 64 -13.17 14.19 10.84
C HIS A 64 -14.52 14.38 11.53
N LEU A 65 -14.55 14.58 12.85
CA LEU A 65 -15.79 14.86 13.60
C LEU A 65 -16.43 16.18 13.15
N ILE A 66 -15.63 17.24 12.99
CA ILE A 66 -16.12 18.56 12.51
C ILE A 66 -16.71 18.44 11.10
N ILE A 67 -16.03 17.73 10.19
CA ILE A 67 -16.52 17.50 8.83
C ILE A 67 -17.85 16.73 8.85
N LEU A 68 -17.93 15.67 9.65
CA LEU A 68 -19.13 14.86 9.77
C LEU A 68 -20.30 15.66 10.34
N LEU A 69 -20.06 16.51 11.33
CA LEU A 69 -21.07 17.40 11.90
C LEU A 69 -21.61 18.35 10.83
N GLY A 70 -20.73 18.97 10.03
CA GLY A 70 -21.16 19.83 8.92
C GLY A 70 -21.99 19.09 7.85
N HIS A 71 -21.66 17.84 7.56
CA HIS A 71 -22.49 17.00 6.66
C HIS A 71 -23.87 16.70 7.25
N MET A 72 -23.95 16.44 8.56
CA MET A 72 -25.21 16.20 9.26
C MET A 72 -26.11 17.44 9.26
N ASP A 73 -25.53 18.63 9.43
CA ASP A 73 -26.26 19.90 9.35
C ASP A 73 -26.82 20.13 7.94
N ASN A 74 -26.02 19.88 6.89
CA ASN A 74 -26.48 19.99 5.50
C ASN A 74 -27.61 18.99 5.18
N LEU A 75 -27.48 17.75 5.65
CA LEU A 75 -28.50 16.73 5.47
C LEU A 75 -29.80 17.11 6.19
N THR A 76 -29.69 17.61 7.43
CA THR A 76 -30.82 18.10 8.22
C THR A 76 -31.55 19.24 7.49
N GLN A 77 -30.82 20.17 6.87
CA GLN A 77 -31.41 21.23 6.06
C GLN A 77 -32.18 20.66 4.85
N LYS A 78 -31.57 19.75 4.08
CA LYS A 78 -32.23 19.12 2.92
C LYS A 78 -33.49 18.35 3.30
N VAL A 79 -33.48 17.67 4.45
CA VAL A 79 -34.68 16.96 4.96
C VAL A 79 -35.80 17.95 5.28
N LYS A 80 -35.50 19.09 5.90
CA LYS A 80 -36.49 20.15 6.15
C LYS A 80 -37.08 20.72 4.85
N GLU A 81 -36.23 20.99 3.86
CA GLU A 81 -36.67 21.47 2.54
C GLU A 81 -37.61 20.46 1.86
N LEU A 82 -37.28 19.17 1.89
CA LEU A 82 -38.13 18.10 1.37
C LEU A 82 -39.46 17.99 2.11
N GLU A 83 -39.46 18.14 3.44
CA GLU A 83 -40.69 18.12 4.24
C GLU A 83 -41.64 19.25 3.83
N VAL A 84 -41.11 20.47 3.61
CA VAL A 84 -41.90 21.62 3.13
C VAL A 84 -42.46 21.35 1.73
N MET A 85 -41.62 20.90 0.79
CA MET A 85 -42.06 20.56 -0.56
C MET A 85 -43.14 19.47 -0.58
N SER A 86 -43.06 18.49 0.32
CA SER A 86 -44.07 17.43 0.43
C SER A 86 -45.44 17.94 0.89
N LYS A 87 -45.44 18.90 1.83
CA LYS A 87 -46.65 19.54 2.36
C LYS A 87 -47.31 20.47 1.34
N GLU A 88 -46.55 21.07 0.43
CA GLU A 88 -47.09 21.85 -0.69
C GLU A 88 -47.71 20.95 -1.77
N LYS A 89 -47.08 19.81 -2.08
CA LYS A 89 -47.61 18.86 -3.09
C LYS A 89 -48.89 18.13 -2.67
N SER A 90 -49.19 18.01 -1.37
CA SER A 90 -50.40 17.34 -0.89
C SER A 90 -51.70 18.14 -1.12
N LYS A 91 -51.61 19.43 -1.49
CA LYS A 91 -52.78 20.27 -1.81
C LYS A 91 -53.19 20.25 -3.29
N CYS A 92 -52.41 19.65 -4.18
CA CYS A 92 -52.67 19.65 -5.62
C CYS A 92 -52.42 18.28 -6.26
N MET A 93 -53.32 17.32 -6.05
CA MET A 93 -53.53 16.22 -7.00
C MET A 93 -54.97 15.71 -6.96
N PRO A 94 -55.72 15.76 -8.08
CA PRO A 94 -56.99 15.05 -8.21
C PRO A 94 -56.74 13.55 -8.45
N PRO A 95 -57.55 12.66 -7.84
CA PRO A 95 -57.32 11.22 -7.89
C PRO A 95 -57.91 10.64 -9.19
N THR A 96 -57.25 10.77 -10.34
CA THR A 96 -57.80 10.13 -11.56
C THR A 96 -56.80 9.64 -12.61
N GLU A 97 -55.47 9.85 -12.51
CA GLU A 97 -54.53 9.37 -13.55
C GLU A 97 -53.37 8.48 -13.06
N GLN A 98 -53.43 7.98 -11.82
CA GLN A 98 -52.29 7.27 -11.21
C GLN A 98 -52.05 5.83 -11.72
N GLY A 99 -53.04 5.21 -12.37
CA GLY A 99 -52.96 3.79 -12.77
C GLY A 99 -52.14 3.49 -14.03
N ARG A 100 -51.91 4.47 -14.94
CA ARG A 100 -51.21 4.23 -16.22
C ARG A 100 -49.73 4.62 -16.22
N SER A 101 -49.30 5.57 -15.39
CA SER A 101 -47.89 6.03 -15.35
C SER A 101 -46.99 5.15 -14.48
N MET A 102 -47.52 4.58 -13.39
CA MET A 102 -46.79 3.65 -12.51
C MET A 102 -46.31 2.38 -13.24
N ASP A 103 -47.11 1.85 -14.17
CA ASP A 103 -46.78 0.62 -14.91
C ASP A 103 -45.64 0.83 -15.92
N ILE A 104 -45.54 2.04 -16.50
CA ILE A 104 -44.45 2.43 -17.41
C ILE A 104 -43.15 2.64 -16.63
N GLU A 105 -43.24 3.26 -15.45
CA GLU A 105 -42.08 3.51 -14.58
C GLU A 105 -41.54 2.21 -13.97
N ASP A 106 -42.42 1.29 -13.54
CA ASP A 106 -42.06 -0.04 -13.05
C ASP A 106 -41.36 -0.87 -14.15
N LYS A 107 -41.90 -0.83 -15.39
CA LYS A 107 -41.25 -1.47 -16.55
C LYS A 107 -39.85 -0.89 -16.80
N ARG A 108 -39.71 0.44 -16.76
CA ARG A 108 -38.42 1.11 -16.96
C ARG A 108 -37.41 0.73 -15.87
N ILE A 109 -37.84 0.65 -14.62
CA ILE A 109 -37.00 0.22 -13.51
C ILE A 109 -36.54 -1.23 -13.70
N LYS A 110 -37.46 -2.14 -14.06
CA LYS A 110 -37.14 -3.53 -14.37
C LYS A 110 -36.12 -3.67 -15.49
N ASP A 111 -36.28 -2.93 -16.59
CA ASP A 111 -35.35 -2.96 -17.72
C ASP A 111 -33.94 -2.48 -17.33
N MET A 112 -33.86 -1.43 -16.51
CA MET A 112 -32.57 -0.96 -15.97
C MET A 112 -31.91 -1.99 -15.07
N LEU A 113 -32.68 -2.64 -14.17
CA LEU A 113 -32.16 -3.68 -13.29
C LEU A 113 -31.64 -4.89 -14.07
N VAL A 114 -32.36 -5.34 -15.11
CA VAL A 114 -31.90 -6.42 -16.00
C VAL A 114 -30.59 -6.03 -16.68
N THR A 115 -30.49 -4.79 -17.17
CA THR A 115 -29.27 -4.29 -17.81
C THR A 115 -28.09 -4.25 -16.84
N ILE A 116 -28.31 -3.82 -15.60
CA ILE A 116 -27.28 -3.81 -14.55
C ILE A 116 -26.82 -5.24 -14.25
N LEU A 117 -27.77 -6.18 -14.10
CA LEU A 117 -27.45 -7.57 -13.81
C LEU A 117 -26.64 -8.23 -14.92
N GLN A 118 -27.00 -7.98 -16.19
CA GLN A 118 -26.25 -8.49 -17.34
C GLN A 118 -24.81 -7.95 -17.36
N LYS A 119 -24.61 -6.66 -17.07
CA LYS A 119 -23.28 -6.05 -17.00
C LYS A 119 -22.46 -6.61 -15.84
N LEU A 120 -23.08 -6.81 -14.67
CA LEU A 120 -22.42 -7.41 -13.51
C LEU A 120 -21.96 -8.84 -13.81
N ASN A 121 -22.83 -9.63 -14.42
CA ASN A 121 -22.50 -11.01 -14.80
C ASN A 121 -21.40 -11.10 -15.87
N ALA A 122 -21.33 -10.12 -16.79
CA ALA A 122 -20.23 -10.03 -17.75
C ALA A 122 -18.90 -9.68 -17.06
N GLN A 123 -18.92 -8.79 -16.06
CA GLN A 123 -17.73 -8.46 -15.27
C GLN A 123 -17.25 -9.62 -14.41
N ASP A 124 -18.17 -10.37 -13.81
CA ASP A 124 -17.89 -11.56 -13.00
C ASP A 124 -17.10 -12.61 -13.79
N ARG A 125 -17.50 -12.87 -15.04
CA ARG A 125 -16.75 -13.77 -15.95
C ARG A 125 -15.32 -13.33 -16.20
N VAL A 126 -15.10 -12.04 -16.44
CA VAL A 126 -13.75 -11.49 -16.65
C VAL A 126 -12.92 -11.61 -15.37
N LEU A 127 -13.54 -11.44 -14.21
CA LEU A 127 -12.87 -11.59 -12.92
C LEU A 127 -12.43 -13.05 -12.68
N GLU A 128 -13.27 -14.02 -13.00
CA GLU A 128 -12.93 -15.44 -12.92
C GLU A 128 -11.74 -15.79 -13.83
N GLU A 129 -11.71 -15.30 -15.08
CA GLU A 129 -10.56 -15.49 -15.96
C GLU A 129 -9.26 -14.88 -15.39
N ILE A 130 -9.35 -13.70 -14.76
CA ILE A 130 -8.20 -13.08 -14.09
C ILE A 130 -7.74 -13.93 -12.90
N TRP A 131 -8.67 -14.45 -12.11
CA TRP A 131 -8.38 -15.30 -10.97
C TRP A 131 -7.63 -16.58 -11.39
N GLU A 132 -8.12 -17.27 -12.42
CA GLU A 132 -7.45 -18.45 -12.98
C GLU A 132 -6.02 -18.14 -13.46
N ASN A 133 -5.83 -17.01 -14.15
CA ASN A 133 -4.51 -16.58 -14.60
C ASN A 133 -3.55 -16.29 -13.42
N VAL A 134 -4.04 -15.65 -12.36
CA VAL A 134 -3.25 -15.39 -11.14
C VAL A 134 -2.85 -16.69 -10.46
N GLU A 135 -3.75 -17.66 -10.39
CA GLU A 135 -3.47 -18.98 -9.81
C GLU A 135 -2.36 -19.71 -10.59
N VAL A 136 -2.44 -19.73 -11.93
CA VAL A 136 -1.40 -20.32 -12.78
C VAL A 136 -0.05 -19.60 -12.60
N LEU A 137 -0.04 -18.28 -12.59
CA LEU A 137 1.18 -17.49 -12.37
C LEU A 137 1.81 -17.77 -10.99
N ASN A 138 0.98 -17.92 -9.95
CA ASN A 138 1.44 -18.24 -8.61
C ASN A 138 2.11 -19.62 -8.53
N GLN A 139 1.52 -20.62 -9.19
CA GLN A 139 2.10 -21.96 -9.30
C GLN A 139 3.43 -21.96 -10.06
N MET A 140 3.50 -21.23 -11.19
CA MET A 140 4.73 -21.07 -11.95
C MET A 140 5.82 -20.37 -11.14
N SER A 141 5.49 -19.27 -10.47
CA SER A 141 6.40 -18.52 -9.59
C SER A 141 6.98 -19.43 -8.52
N SER A 142 6.13 -20.21 -7.85
CA SER A 142 6.55 -21.18 -6.82
C SER A 142 7.51 -22.24 -7.37
N SER A 143 7.25 -22.76 -8.58
CA SER A 143 8.13 -23.72 -9.26
C SER A 143 9.49 -23.10 -9.61
N HIS A 144 9.49 -21.87 -10.11
CA HIS A 144 10.71 -21.13 -10.43
C HIS A 144 11.53 -20.83 -9.18
N SER A 145 10.91 -20.38 -8.09
CA SER A 145 11.58 -20.14 -6.81
C SER A 145 12.32 -21.40 -6.34
N ARG A 146 11.65 -22.56 -6.37
CA ARG A 146 12.28 -23.85 -6.00
C ARG A 146 13.45 -24.23 -6.92
N SER A 147 13.32 -23.94 -8.22
CA SER A 147 14.37 -24.22 -9.20
C SER A 147 15.60 -23.33 -8.97
N ILE A 148 15.38 -22.04 -8.69
CA ILE A 148 16.45 -21.08 -8.35
C ILE A 148 17.17 -21.51 -7.07
N GLU A 149 16.42 -21.91 -6.04
CA GLU A 149 17.00 -22.41 -4.78
C GLU A 149 17.88 -23.65 -5.01
N LEU A 150 17.43 -24.60 -5.85
CA LEU A 150 18.19 -25.78 -6.19
C LEU A 150 19.48 -25.44 -6.96
N ILE A 151 19.40 -24.52 -7.93
CA ILE A 151 20.55 -24.05 -8.68
C ILE A 151 21.55 -23.37 -7.73
N GLY A 152 21.08 -22.47 -6.86
CA GLY A 152 21.91 -21.82 -5.85
C GLY A 152 22.63 -22.81 -4.94
N THR A 153 21.93 -23.85 -4.49
CA THR A 153 22.49 -24.94 -3.68
C THR A 153 23.57 -25.72 -4.43
N ARG A 154 23.34 -26.06 -5.71
CA ARG A 154 24.31 -26.79 -6.54
C ARG A 154 25.55 -25.93 -6.81
N LEU A 155 25.37 -24.66 -7.16
CA LEU A 155 26.48 -23.72 -7.35
C LEU A 155 27.29 -23.54 -6.06
N GLY A 156 26.63 -23.42 -4.90
CA GLY A 156 27.30 -23.34 -3.61
C GLY A 156 28.22 -24.53 -3.30
N ARG A 157 27.91 -25.73 -3.81
CA ARG A 157 28.83 -26.89 -3.73
C ARG A 157 29.95 -26.85 -4.76
N VAL A 158 29.67 -26.46 -6.00
CA VAL A 158 30.64 -26.56 -7.10
C VAL A 158 31.69 -25.44 -7.04
N ILE A 159 31.30 -24.23 -6.63
CA ILE A 159 32.17 -23.04 -6.58
C ILE A 159 33.48 -23.27 -5.78
N PRO A 160 33.46 -23.81 -4.55
CA PRO A 160 34.68 -24.08 -3.79
C PRO A 160 35.68 -24.99 -4.52
N HIS A 161 35.19 -25.99 -5.26
CA HIS A 161 36.03 -26.91 -6.02
C HIS A 161 36.68 -26.24 -7.24
N LEU A 162 35.98 -25.31 -7.90
CA LEU A 162 36.53 -24.53 -9.01
C LEU A 162 37.65 -23.58 -8.54
N HIS A 163 37.46 -22.91 -7.40
CA HIS A 163 38.50 -22.06 -6.82
C HIS A 163 39.73 -22.86 -6.38
N GLN A 164 39.54 -24.09 -5.89
CA GLN A 164 40.65 -24.99 -5.54
C GLN A 164 41.42 -25.49 -6.78
N ALA A 165 40.73 -25.74 -7.89
CA ALA A 165 41.36 -26.13 -9.15
C ALA A 165 42.15 -24.98 -9.80
N GLN A 166 41.71 -23.73 -9.63
CA GLN A 166 42.40 -22.55 -10.17
C GLN A 166 43.68 -22.19 -9.39
N GLY A 167 43.75 -22.51 -8.09
CA GLY A 167 44.95 -22.32 -7.26
C GLY A 167 46.02 -23.40 -7.41
N LYS A 168 45.69 -24.53 -8.04
CA LYS A 168 46.65 -25.57 -8.41
C LYS A 168 46.97 -25.41 -9.90
N GLY A 169 48.10 -24.77 -10.20
CA GLY A 169 48.56 -24.62 -11.59
C GLY A 169 48.51 -25.95 -12.35
N LEU A 170 48.18 -25.90 -13.65
CA LEU A 170 48.16 -27.08 -14.51
C LEU A 170 49.47 -27.88 -14.33
N PRO A 171 49.43 -29.22 -14.33
CA PRO A 171 50.63 -30.02 -14.36
C PRO A 171 51.38 -29.68 -15.65
N ASN A 172 52.48 -28.93 -15.52
CA ASN A 172 53.38 -28.71 -16.63
C ASN A 172 53.89 -30.09 -17.05
N ASP A 173 53.56 -30.53 -18.26
CA ASP A 173 54.18 -31.69 -18.88
C ASP A 173 55.68 -31.40 -18.98
N VAL A 174 56.45 -31.94 -18.03
CA VAL A 174 57.90 -31.98 -18.10
C VAL A 174 58.23 -32.99 -19.19
N LEU A 175 58.37 -32.50 -20.42
CA LEU A 175 59.03 -33.20 -21.51
C LEU A 175 60.49 -33.43 -21.10
N ALA A 176 60.76 -34.58 -20.49
CA ALA A 176 62.10 -35.04 -20.19
C ALA A 176 62.86 -35.23 -21.52
N ASN A 177 63.84 -34.37 -21.77
CA ASN A 177 64.77 -34.47 -22.89
C ASN A 177 65.83 -35.55 -22.58
N PRO A 178 65.95 -36.64 -23.36
CA PRO A 178 66.95 -37.66 -23.10
C PRO A 178 68.29 -37.29 -23.76
N LYS A 179 69.28 -37.06 -22.88
CA LYS A 179 70.73 -37.34 -23.02
C LYS A 179 71.50 -36.85 -24.26
N ARG A 180 72.55 -36.06 -24.00
CA ARG A 180 73.83 -36.18 -24.72
C ARG A 180 74.93 -36.45 -23.70
N GLU A 181 75.39 -37.70 -23.66
CA GLU A 181 76.71 -38.08 -23.14
C GLU A 181 77.69 -37.97 -24.34
N ILE A 182 78.80 -37.25 -24.15
CA ILE A 182 80.03 -37.38 -24.94
C ILE A 182 81.10 -37.84 -23.95
#